data_AF-A0A9E2RNG7-F1
#
_entry.id   AF-A0A9E2RNG7-F1
#
_cell.length_a   1.000
_cell.length_b   1.000
_cell.length_c   1.000
_cell.angle_alpha   90.00
_cell.angle_beta   90.00
_cell.angle_gamma   90.00
#
_symmetry.space_group_name_H-M   'P 1'
#
loop_
_entity.id
_entity.type
_entity.pdbx_description
1 polymer ?
#
loop_
_entity_poly.entity_id
_entity_poly.type
_entity_poly.pdbx_seq_one_letter_code
_entity_poly.pdbx_strand_id
1 'polypeptide(L)'
;MSRLVEELKVDHSHIKQVLRRAKDCTLTTSERFEVFIAAKVALQNHLDRENRELYPVLRHAAQSDPESHSTLETFAKDMEQIASQVTWFFSKYQSLETVNPKIEADLNYAVELARDLETLTTLLGVRLGREEHSLYPVYDRVAEKGTRLAIELQVQDIGGRLIHIPIE
;
A
#
# COMPACT_ATOMS: atom_id res chain seq x y z
N MET A 1 12.58 6.53 -10.39
CA MET A 1 11.37 6.10 -9.66
C MET A 1 10.47 7.31 -9.54
N SER A 2 9.16 7.15 -9.62
CA SER A 2 8.25 8.30 -9.43
C SER A 2 8.22 8.74 -7.97
N ARG A 3 7.88 10.02 -7.74
CA ARG A 3 7.68 10.57 -6.40
C ARG A 3 6.63 9.77 -5.59
N LEU A 4 5.53 9.36 -6.23
CA LEU A 4 4.50 8.57 -5.57
C LEU A 4 5.06 7.25 -5.04
N VAL A 5 5.85 6.52 -5.85
CA VAL A 5 6.46 5.26 -5.43
C VAL A 5 7.45 5.45 -4.28
N GLU A 6 8.22 6.53 -4.27
CA GLU A 6 9.10 6.85 -3.14
C GLU A 6 8.32 7.08 -1.85
N GLU A 7 7.22 7.84 -1.92
CA GLU A 7 6.40 8.14 -0.75
C GLU A 7 5.66 6.89 -0.25
N LEU A 8 5.16 6.00 -1.13
CA LEU A 8 4.58 4.72 -0.73
C LEU A 8 5.62 3.78 -0.07
N LYS A 9 6.87 3.79 -0.54
CA LYS A 9 7.96 3.04 0.13
C LYS A 9 8.30 3.57 1.52
N VAL A 10 8.12 4.87 1.75
CA VAL A 10 8.22 5.45 3.10
C VAL A 10 7.08 4.92 3.97
N ASP A 11 5.85 4.89 3.46
CA ASP A 11 4.70 4.31 4.15
C ASP A 11 4.95 2.83 4.51
N HIS A 12 5.52 2.04 3.59
CA HIS A 12 5.91 0.65 3.85
C HIS A 12 6.91 0.52 4.99
N SER A 13 7.93 1.38 4.99
CA SER A 13 8.97 1.36 6.00
C SER A 13 8.39 1.66 7.38
N HIS A 14 7.46 2.62 7.45
CA HIS A 14 6.73 2.95 8.66
C HIS A 14 5.84 1.78 9.13
N ILE A 15 5.00 1.20 8.26
CA ILE A 15 4.15 0.05 8.57
C ILE A 15 4.99 -1.12 9.09
N LYS A 16 6.08 -1.47 8.39
CA LYS A 16 7.01 -2.53 8.80
C LYS A 16 7.66 -2.25 10.16
N GLN A 17 7.90 -0.99 10.51
CA GLN A 17 8.46 -0.62 11.81
C GLN A 17 7.43 -0.76 12.93
N VAL A 18 6.20 -0.27 12.72
CA VAL A 18 5.12 -0.34 13.72
C VAL A 18 4.74 -1.80 13.98
N LEU A 19 4.59 -2.63 12.95
CA LEU A 19 4.31 -4.07 13.11
C LEU A 19 5.43 -4.80 13.86
N ARG A 20 6.70 -4.45 13.60
CA ARG A 20 7.83 -5.00 14.36
C ARG A 20 7.81 -4.59 15.82
N ARG A 21 7.50 -3.33 16.12
CA ARG A 21 7.34 -2.85 17.51
C ARG A 21 6.20 -3.59 18.22
N ALA A 22 5.14 -3.95 17.50
CA ALA A 22 4.01 -4.67 18.07
C ALA A 22 4.39 -6.07 18.61
N LYS A 23 5.49 -6.64 18.10
CA LYS A 23 6.05 -7.93 18.53
C LYS A 23 6.99 -7.81 19.74
N ASP A 24 7.28 -6.60 20.21
CA ASP A 24 8.21 -6.39 21.31
C ASP A 24 7.60 -6.92 22.63
N CYS A 25 8.26 -7.91 23.24
CA CYS A 25 7.81 -8.55 24.46
C CYS A 25 7.97 -7.65 25.70
N THR A 26 8.69 -6.53 25.59
CA THR A 26 8.87 -5.57 26.69
C THR A 26 7.68 -4.62 26.86
N LEU A 27 6.81 -4.51 25.85
CA LEU A 27 5.64 -3.65 25.91
C LEU A 27 4.56 -4.22 26.83
N THR A 28 3.98 -3.33 27.65
CA THR A 28 2.71 -3.58 28.33
C THR A 28 1.59 -3.82 27.32
N THR A 29 0.48 -4.40 27.77
CA THR A 29 -0.69 -4.60 26.92
C THR A 29 -1.21 -3.28 26.34
N SER A 30 -1.24 -2.21 27.15
CA SER A 30 -1.71 -0.89 26.70
C SER A 30 -0.83 -0.32 25.58
N GLU A 31 0.50 -0.33 25.77
CA GLU A 31 1.44 0.15 24.75
C GLU A 31 1.34 -0.69 23.46
N ARG A 32 1.16 -2.01 23.58
CA ARG A 32 0.97 -2.89 22.43
C ARG A 32 -0.29 -2.52 21.64
N PHE A 33 -1.36 -2.15 22.33
CA PHE A 33 -2.62 -1.69 21.72
C PHE A 33 -2.47 -0.36 20.99
N GLU A 34 -1.76 0.60 21.57
CA GLU A 34 -1.44 1.85 20.89
C GLU A 34 -0.68 1.59 19.59
N VAL A 35 0.26 0.63 19.61
CA VAL A 35 0.98 0.21 18.42
C VAL A 35 0.06 -0.46 17.39
N PHE A 36 -0.92 -1.28 17.80
CA PHE A 36 -1.92 -1.84 16.88
C PHE A 36 -2.78 -0.75 16.22
N ILE A 37 -3.23 0.24 16.99
CA ILE A 37 -4.01 1.36 16.46
C ILE A 37 -3.16 2.14 15.45
N ALA A 38 -1.91 2.44 15.79
CA ALA A 38 -0.97 3.10 14.87
C ALA A 38 -0.77 2.28 13.58
N ALA A 39 -0.60 0.96 13.69
CA ALA A 39 -0.44 0.08 12.52
C ALA A 39 -1.68 0.10 11.62
N LYS A 40 -2.88 0.07 12.23
CA LYS A 40 -4.15 0.15 11.51
C LYS A 40 -4.26 1.46 10.74
N VAL A 41 -4.03 2.59 11.41
CA VAL A 41 -4.10 3.92 10.80
C VAL A 41 -3.08 4.06 9.66
N ALA A 42 -1.83 3.60 9.87
CA ALA A 42 -0.80 3.64 8.84
C ALA A 42 -1.20 2.81 7.60
N LEU A 43 -1.73 1.61 7.80
CA LEU A 43 -2.18 0.74 6.71
C LEU A 43 -3.39 1.34 5.97
N GLN A 44 -4.36 1.92 6.68
CA GLN A 44 -5.51 2.57 6.06
C GLN A 44 -5.08 3.76 5.19
N ASN A 45 -4.21 4.62 5.72
CA ASN A 45 -3.70 5.77 4.97
C ASN A 45 -2.93 5.32 3.70
N HIS A 46 -2.13 4.27 3.80
CA HIS A 46 -1.43 3.66 2.67
C HIS A 46 -2.41 3.20 1.58
N LEU A 47 -3.40 2.37 1.96
CA LEU A 47 -4.38 1.83 1.01
C LEU A 47 -5.24 2.93 0.36
N ASP A 48 -5.68 3.92 1.14
CA ASP A 48 -6.46 5.05 0.62
C ASP A 48 -5.69 5.84 -0.43
N ARG A 49 -4.38 5.98 -0.20
CA ARG A 49 -3.49 6.64 -1.14
C ARG A 49 -3.30 5.84 -2.42
N GLU A 50 -3.05 4.54 -2.32
CA GLU A 50 -2.96 3.67 -3.49
C GLU A 50 -4.26 3.70 -4.31
N ASN A 51 -5.41 3.66 -3.65
CA ASN A 51 -6.72 3.72 -4.28
C ASN A 51 -6.99 5.03 -5.02
N ARG A 52 -6.48 6.15 -4.48
CA ARG A 52 -6.66 7.49 -5.04
C ARG A 52 -5.66 7.82 -6.15
N GLU A 53 -4.42 7.38 -6.03
CA GLU A 53 -3.31 7.90 -6.85
C GLU A 53 -2.66 6.83 -7.73
N LEU A 54 -2.50 5.59 -7.24
CA LEU A 54 -1.78 4.54 -7.95
C LEU A 54 -2.70 3.70 -8.84
N TYR A 55 -3.75 3.12 -8.27
CA TYR A 55 -4.64 2.21 -8.98
C TYR A 55 -5.42 2.86 -10.13
N PRO A 56 -5.86 4.13 -10.08
CA PRO A 56 -6.54 4.76 -11.22
C PRO A 56 -5.65 4.82 -12.47
N VAL A 57 -4.37 5.15 -12.31
CA VAL A 57 -3.41 5.22 -13.42
C VAL A 57 -3.19 3.84 -14.03
N LEU A 58 -2.96 2.81 -13.19
CA LEU A 58 -2.79 1.44 -13.65
C LEU A 58 -4.05 0.89 -14.33
N ARG A 59 -5.24 1.18 -13.78
CA ARG A 59 -6.52 0.74 -14.37
C ARG A 59 -6.74 1.36 -15.74
N HIS A 60 -6.36 2.62 -15.92
CA HIS A 60 -6.43 3.26 -17.23
C HIS A 60 -5.46 2.61 -18.22
N ALA A 61 -4.21 2.37 -17.82
CA ALA A 61 -3.23 1.71 -18.68
C ALA A 61 -3.63 0.28 -19.07
N ALA A 62 -4.20 -0.48 -18.13
CA ALA A 62 -4.66 -1.85 -18.34
C ALA A 62 -5.72 -2.01 -19.44
N GLN A 63 -6.37 -0.93 -19.87
CA GLN A 63 -7.31 -0.95 -21.01
C GLN A 63 -6.60 -1.24 -22.34
N SER A 64 -5.29 -0.97 -22.42
CA SER A 64 -4.49 -1.11 -23.65
C SER A 64 -3.13 -1.78 -23.44
N ASP A 65 -2.72 -2.01 -22.18
CA ASP A 65 -1.46 -2.65 -21.80
C ASP A 65 -1.72 -4.00 -21.10
N PRO A 66 -1.52 -5.14 -21.78
CA PRO A 66 -1.77 -6.47 -21.21
C PRO A 66 -0.96 -6.76 -19.93
N GLU A 67 0.23 -6.19 -19.81
CA GLU A 67 1.07 -6.36 -18.63
C GLU A 67 0.47 -5.64 -17.40
N SER A 68 0.01 -4.40 -17.57
CA SER A 68 -0.74 -3.68 -16.53
C SER A 68 -2.02 -4.44 -16.12
N HIS A 69 -2.73 -5.01 -17.10
CA HIS A 69 -3.93 -5.82 -16.83
C HIS A 69 -3.62 -7.05 -15.98
N SER A 70 -2.65 -7.87 -16.39
CA SER A 70 -2.25 -9.08 -15.67
C SER A 70 -1.72 -8.78 -14.26
N THR A 71 -0.98 -7.67 -14.13
CA THR A 71 -0.51 -7.19 -12.83
C THR A 71 -1.69 -6.86 -11.92
N LEU A 72 -2.66 -6.07 -12.38
CA LEU A 72 -3.83 -5.72 -11.59
C LEU A 72 -4.68 -6.92 -11.19
N GLU A 73 -4.90 -7.89 -12.07
CA GLU A 73 -5.63 -9.12 -11.73
C GLU A 73 -4.94 -9.91 -10.61
N THR A 74 -3.61 -9.98 -10.65
CA THR A 74 -2.83 -10.64 -9.61
C THR A 74 -2.98 -9.93 -8.27
N PHE A 75 -2.83 -8.60 -8.27
CA PHE A 75 -2.92 -7.80 -7.04
C PHE A 75 -4.35 -7.69 -6.49
N ALA A 76 -5.39 -7.80 -7.32
CA ALA A 76 -6.78 -7.87 -6.87
C ALA A 76 -7.04 -9.14 -6.04
N LYS A 77 -6.57 -10.29 -6.52
CA LYS A 77 -6.70 -11.57 -5.80
C LYS A 77 -5.91 -11.58 -4.48
N ASP A 78 -4.70 -11.04 -4.51
CA ASP A 78 -3.88 -10.87 -3.30
C ASP A 78 -4.60 -9.98 -2.27
N MET A 79 -5.23 -8.88 -2.72
CA MET A 79 -5.91 -7.94 -1.85
C MET A 79 -7.14 -8.55 -1.18
N GLU A 80 -7.94 -9.35 -1.89
CA GLU A 80 -9.09 -10.05 -1.28
C GLU A 80 -8.66 -10.95 -0.12
N GLN A 81 -7.58 -11.71 -0.32
CA GLN A 81 -7.05 -12.60 0.72
C GLN A 81 -6.56 -11.82 1.94
N ILE A 82 -5.79 -10.74 1.73
CA ILE A 82 -5.19 -9.98 2.82
C ILE A 82 -6.21 -9.13 3.56
N ALA A 83 -7.15 -8.51 2.85
CA ALA A 83 -8.17 -7.66 3.45
C ALA A 83 -8.99 -8.42 4.50
N SER A 84 -9.32 -9.69 4.22
CA SER A 84 -10.03 -10.55 5.16
C SER A 84 -9.25 -10.76 6.47
N GLN A 85 -7.94 -11.03 6.38
CA GLN A 85 -7.08 -11.30 7.54
C GLN A 85 -6.78 -10.04 8.36
N VAL A 86 -6.53 -8.91 7.68
CA VAL A 86 -6.36 -7.60 8.32
C VAL A 86 -7.62 -7.23 9.10
N THR A 87 -8.78 -7.36 8.47
CA THR A 87 -10.07 -7.01 9.08
C THR A 87 -10.36 -7.93 10.27
N TRP A 88 -10.15 -9.23 10.11
CA TRP A 88 -10.33 -10.20 11.19
C TRP A 88 -9.44 -9.89 12.39
N PHE A 89 -8.15 -9.64 12.17
CA PHE A 89 -7.20 -9.34 13.25
C PHE A 89 -7.61 -8.10 14.04
N PHE A 90 -7.84 -6.98 13.35
CA PHE A 90 -8.20 -5.73 14.03
C PHE A 90 -9.59 -5.77 14.66
N SER A 91 -10.49 -6.63 14.19
CA SER A 91 -11.80 -6.85 14.84
C SER A 91 -11.66 -7.70 16.10
N LYS A 92 -10.83 -8.74 16.06
CA LYS A 92 -10.58 -9.63 17.19
C LYS A 92 -9.89 -8.91 18.36
N TYR A 93 -8.98 -8.01 18.05
CA TYR A 93 -8.15 -7.28 19.03
C TYR A 93 -8.50 -5.79 19.10
N GLN A 94 -9.78 -5.43 18.96
CA GLN A 94 -10.23 -4.03 18.86
C GLN A 94 -10.24 -3.24 20.17
N SER A 95 -10.33 -3.91 21.33
CA SER A 95 -10.52 -3.24 22.63
C SER A 95 -9.61 -3.78 23.72
N LEU A 96 -8.84 -2.88 24.33
CA LEU A 96 -7.97 -3.15 25.47
C LEU A 96 -8.78 -3.71 26.66
N GLU A 97 -9.97 -3.18 26.92
CA GLU A 97 -10.86 -3.61 28.01
C GLU A 97 -11.25 -5.09 27.87
N THR A 98 -11.42 -5.56 26.62
CA THR A 98 -11.79 -6.96 26.35
C THR A 98 -10.61 -7.90 26.30
N VAL A 99 -9.42 -7.39 25.97
CA VAL A 99 -8.23 -8.19 25.69
C VAL A 99 -7.31 -8.29 26.90
N ASN A 100 -7.11 -7.21 27.65
CA ASN A 100 -6.19 -7.21 28.80
C ASN A 100 -6.56 -8.27 29.85
N PRO A 101 -7.85 -8.40 30.28
CA PRO A 101 -8.22 -9.43 31.25
C PRO A 101 -7.98 -10.86 30.74
N LYS A 102 -8.11 -11.09 29.42
CA LYS A 102 -7.89 -12.41 28.81
C LYS A 102 -6.41 -12.77 28.75
N ILE A 103 -5.54 -11.82 28.46
CA ILE A 103 -4.09 -12.03 28.46
C ILE A 103 -3.61 -12.33 29.88
N GLU A 104 -4.11 -11.60 30.88
CA GLU A 104 -3.74 -11.81 32.29
C GLU A 104 -4.26 -13.15 32.84
N ALA A 105 -5.45 -13.60 32.40
CA ALA A 105 -6.09 -14.82 32.90
C ALA A 105 -5.72 -16.10 32.12
N ASP A 106 -5.32 -16.00 30.85
CA ASP A 106 -5.10 -17.15 29.96
C ASP A 106 -3.84 -17.00 29.10
N LEU A 107 -2.81 -17.78 29.44
CA LEU A 107 -1.57 -17.84 28.68
C LEU A 107 -1.78 -18.30 27.22
N ASN A 108 -2.79 -19.15 26.95
CA ASN A 108 -3.08 -19.59 25.59
C ASN A 108 -3.58 -18.43 24.73
N TYR A 109 -4.34 -17.50 25.32
CA TYR A 109 -4.80 -16.30 24.62
C TYR A 109 -3.64 -15.37 24.27
N ALA A 110 -2.65 -15.24 25.15
CA ALA A 110 -1.43 -14.48 24.87
C ALA A 110 -0.60 -15.11 23.72
N VAL A 111 -0.48 -16.45 23.71
CA VAL A 111 0.19 -17.19 22.63
C VAL A 111 -0.58 -17.06 21.30
N GLU A 112 -1.91 -17.10 21.33
CA GLU A 112 -2.77 -16.91 20.17
C GLU A 112 -2.60 -15.50 19.58
N LEU A 113 -2.61 -14.45 20.40
CA LEU A 113 -2.33 -13.08 19.97
C LEU A 113 -0.97 -12.96 19.28
N ALA A 114 0.07 -13.54 19.87
CA ALA A 114 1.42 -13.51 19.29
C ALA A 114 1.46 -14.22 17.92
N ARG A 115 0.79 -15.36 17.79
CA ARG A 115 0.71 -16.13 16.53
C ARG A 115 -0.05 -15.37 15.45
N ASP A 116 -1.18 -14.76 15.81
CA ASP A 116 -2.00 -13.98 14.88
C ASP A 116 -1.25 -12.75 14.39
N LEU A 117 -0.52 -12.08 15.29
CA LEU A 117 0.32 -10.93 14.95
C LEU A 117 1.47 -11.33 14.02
N GLU A 118 2.10 -12.48 14.24
CA GLU A 118 3.14 -13.00 13.35
C GLU A 118 2.60 -13.27 11.95
N THR A 119 1.41 -13.88 11.89
CA THR A 119 0.72 -14.18 10.64
C THR A 119 0.41 -12.90 9.87
N LEU A 120 -0.17 -11.89 10.54
CA LEU A 120 -0.45 -10.59 9.95
C LEU A 120 0.82 -9.89 9.46
N THR A 121 1.86 -9.86 10.28
CA THR A 121 3.13 -9.20 9.96
C THR A 121 3.78 -9.83 8.74
N THR A 122 3.76 -11.15 8.66
CA THR A 122 4.31 -11.90 7.51
C THR A 122 3.52 -11.63 6.24
N LEU A 123 2.18 -11.74 6.30
CA LEU A 123 1.30 -11.51 5.16
C LEU A 123 1.47 -10.08 4.59
N LEU A 124 1.42 -9.07 5.46
CA LEU A 124 1.64 -7.69 5.05
C LEU A 124 3.06 -7.49 4.51
N GLY A 125 4.09 -8.03 5.18
CA GLY A 125 5.47 -7.93 4.71
C GLY A 125 5.66 -8.47 3.29
N VAL A 126 5.07 -9.64 2.98
CA VAL A 126 5.10 -10.23 1.64
C VAL A 126 4.37 -9.33 0.64
N ARG A 127 3.19 -8.82 0.98
CA ARG A 127 2.38 -7.97 0.09
C ARG A 127 3.09 -6.68 -0.28
N LEU A 128 3.62 -5.95 0.71
CA LEU A 128 4.37 -4.72 0.51
C LEU A 128 5.64 -5.00 -0.33
N GLY A 129 6.30 -6.13 -0.10
CA GLY A 129 7.44 -6.56 -0.92
C GLY A 129 7.06 -6.82 -2.38
N ARG A 130 5.90 -7.45 -2.63
CA ARG A 130 5.39 -7.66 -4.00
C ARG A 130 5.03 -6.35 -4.68
N GLU A 131 4.50 -5.36 -3.97
CA GLU A 131 4.27 -4.01 -4.55
C GLU A 131 5.56 -3.42 -5.04
N GLU A 132 6.57 -3.39 -4.17
CA GLU A 132 7.86 -2.80 -4.48
C GLU A 132 8.56 -3.50 -5.65
N HIS A 133 8.38 -4.82 -5.80
CA HIS A 133 9.06 -5.63 -6.80
C HIS A 133 8.29 -5.78 -8.12
N SER A 134 6.96 -5.67 -8.11
CA SER A 134 6.12 -5.99 -9.27
C SER A 134 5.12 -4.90 -9.62
N LEU A 135 4.40 -4.33 -8.66
CA LEU A 135 3.37 -3.30 -8.95
C LEU A 135 4.00 -1.94 -9.28
N TYR A 136 4.96 -1.49 -8.48
CA TYR A 136 5.57 -0.17 -8.59
C TYR A 136 6.42 0.00 -9.85
N PRO A 137 7.19 -1.00 -10.33
CA PRO A 137 7.85 -0.92 -11.63
C PRO A 137 6.88 -0.73 -12.80
N VAL A 138 5.73 -1.41 -12.77
CA VAL A 138 4.68 -1.26 -13.79
C VAL A 138 4.08 0.14 -13.74
N TYR A 139 3.79 0.65 -12.53
CA TYR A 139 3.32 2.02 -12.35
C TYR A 139 4.32 3.05 -12.90
N ASP A 140 5.60 2.95 -12.54
CA ASP A 140 6.63 3.89 -12.99
C ASP A 140 6.75 3.90 -14.51
N ARG A 141 6.73 2.72 -15.16
CA ARG A 141 6.73 2.63 -16.63
C ARG A 141 5.54 3.37 -17.24
N VAL A 142 4.34 3.13 -16.70
CA VAL A 142 3.10 3.74 -17.21
C VAL A 142 3.13 5.26 -17.00
N ALA A 143 3.53 5.72 -15.82
CA ALA A 143 3.61 7.13 -15.48
C ALA A 143 4.64 7.86 -16.35
N GLU A 144 5.79 7.25 -16.62
CA GLU A 144 6.79 7.79 -17.52
C GLU A 144 6.27 7.90 -18.96
N LYS A 145 5.62 6.84 -19.48
CA LYS A 145 5.04 6.84 -20.83
C LYS A 145 3.97 7.93 -20.98
N GLY A 146 3.10 8.09 -19.98
CA GLY A 146 2.09 9.14 -19.97
C GLY A 146 2.70 10.55 -19.95
N THR A 147 3.76 10.75 -19.16
CA THR A 147 4.48 12.02 -19.10
C THR A 147 5.14 12.37 -20.44
N ARG A 148 5.79 11.39 -21.10
CA ARG A 148 6.42 11.58 -22.40
C ARG A 148 5.40 11.96 -23.48
N LEU A 149 4.27 11.26 -23.53
CA LEU A 149 3.20 11.55 -24.50
C LEU A 149 2.61 12.96 -24.31
N ALA A 150 2.43 13.40 -23.06
CA ALA A 150 1.95 14.75 -22.76
C ALA A 150 2.93 15.84 -23.26
N ILE A 151 4.24 15.61 -23.09
CA ILE A 151 5.28 16.52 -23.60
C ILE A 151 5.29 16.54 -25.13
N GLU A 152 5.23 15.38 -25.79
CA GLU A 152 5.21 15.29 -27.26
C GLU A 152 4.00 16.04 -27.86
N LEU A 153 2.81 15.88 -27.26
CA LEU A 153 1.60 16.60 -27.67
C LEU A 153 1.71 18.12 -27.45
N GLN A 154 2.30 18.56 -26.32
CA GLN A 154 2.54 19.98 -26.07
C GLN A 154 3.57 20.58 -27.04
N VAL A 155 4.62 19.84 -27.42
CA VAL A 155 5.63 20.30 -28.39
C VAL A 155 5.05 20.43 -29.79
N GLN A 156 4.15 19.52 -30.20
CA GLN A 156 3.47 19.60 -31.50
C GLN A 156 2.52 20.80 -31.60
N ASP A 157 1.84 21.17 -30.51
CA ASP A 157 0.96 22.36 -30.48
C ASP A 157 1.75 23.68 -30.58
N ILE A 158 2.98 23.71 -30.06
CA ILE A 158 3.88 24.88 -30.17
C ILE A 158 4.51 24.97 -31.58
N GLY A 159 4.83 23.84 -32.21
CA GLY A 159 5.42 23.78 -33.56
C GLY A 159 4.46 24.19 -34.71
N GLY A 160 3.15 24.23 -34.46
CA GLY A 160 2.12 24.61 -35.44
C GLY A 160 1.87 26.11 -35.58
N ARG A 161 2.49 26.97 -34.75
CA ARG A 161 2.34 28.43 -34.79
C ARG A 161 3.56 29.15 -35.37
N LEU A 162 4.01 28.76 -36.55
CA LEU A 162 4.79 29.67 -37.42
C LEU A 162 3.83 30.19 -38.49
N ILE A 163 3.10 31.22 -38.11
CA ILE A 163 2.26 32.00 -39.02
C ILE A 163 3.21 32.68 -40.01
N HIS A 164 3.15 32.23 -41.26
CA HIS A 164 3.82 32.86 -42.38
C HIS A 164 3.22 34.27 -42.53
N ILE A 165 3.92 35.30 -42.07
CA ILE A 165 3.58 36.69 -42.38
C ILE A 165 4.16 36.96 -43.77
N PRO A 166 3.34 37.15 -44.82
CA PRO A 166 3.86 37.61 -46.09
C PRO A 166 4.25 39.08 -45.93
N ILE A 167 5.51 39.39 -46.20
CA ILE A 167 5.98 40.76 -46.36
C ILE A 167 5.75 41.08 -47.84
N GLU A 168 4.72 41.88 -48.11
CA GLU A 168 4.58 42.62 -49.37
C GLU A 168 5.53 43.82 -49.41
#